data_AF-A0A350ES68-F1
#
_entry.id   AF-A0A350ES68-F1
#
_cell.length_a   1.000
_cell.length_b   1.000
_cell.length_c   1.000
_cell.angle_alpha   90.00
_cell.angle_beta   90.00
_cell.angle_gamma   90.00
#
_symmetry.space_group_name_H-M   'P 1'
#
loop_
_entity.id
_entity.type
_entity.pdbx_description
1 polymer ?
#
loop_
_entity_poly.entity_id
_entity_poly.type
_entity_poly.pdbx_seq_one_letter_code
_entity_poly.pdbx_strand_id
1 'polypeptide(L)'
;PLLGLFGTVLGMISVFTTLSGEDTVNAAMLAGGISEALITTEYGLIIAVPCLLLHALLNRKAKGVISGMEQTAVGFINGLPNR
;
A
#
# COMPACT_ATOMS: atom_id res chain seq x y z
N PRO A 1 2.44 0.98 -1.72
CA PRO A 1 3.47 1.80 -1.04
C PRO A 1 4.87 1.21 -1.12
N LEU A 2 5.12 0.00 -0.57
CA LEU A 2 6.47 -0.60 -0.57
C LEU A 2 7.06 -0.82 -1.97
N LEU A 3 6.22 -1.16 -2.96
CA LEU A 3 6.65 -1.26 -4.36
C LEU A 3 7.11 0.08 -4.96
N GLY A 4 6.50 1.21 -4.56
CA GLY A 4 6.93 2.53 -5.01
C GLY A 4 8.27 2.94 -4.40
N LEU A 5 8.47 2.64 -3.11
CA LEU A 5 9.77 2.82 -2.44
C LEU A 5 10.85 1.93 -3.07
N PHE A 6 10.51 0.69 -3.43
CA PHE A 6 11.43 -0.20 -4.14
C PHE A 6 11.84 0.37 -5.50
N GLY A 7 10.89 0.96 -6.24
CA GLY A 7 11.16 1.67 -7.50
C GLY A 7 12.15 2.82 -7.33
N THR A 8 12.06 3.58 -6.23
CA THR A 8 13.01 4.69 -6.00
C THR A 8 14.41 4.19 -5.73
N VAL A 9 14.55 3.10 -4.96
CA VAL A 9 15.85 2.50 -4.67
C VAL A 9 16.49 1.98 -5.96
N LEU A 10 15.73 1.31 -6.83
CA LEU A 10 16.22 0.87 -8.14
C LEU A 10 16.64 2.06 -9.02
N GLY A 11 15.83 3.11 -9.09
CA GLY A 11 16.13 4.32 -9.86
C GLY A 11 17.42 4.99 -9.38
N MET A 12 17.57 5.18 -8.07
CA MET A 12 18.78 5.76 -7.48
C MET A 12 20.02 4.89 -7.72
N ILE A 13 19.90 3.56 -7.65
CA ILE A 13 21.01 2.65 -7.98
C ILE A 13 21.43 2.87 -9.44
N SER A 14 20.49 2.91 -10.38
CA SER A 14 20.80 3.14 -11.80
C SER A 14 21.55 4.46 -12.00
N VAL A 15 21.07 5.55 -11.39
CA VAL A 15 21.68 6.88 -11.48
C VAL A 15 23.12 6.89 -10.95
N PHE A 16 23.36 6.28 -9.79
CA PHE A 16 24.70 6.20 -9.22
C PHE A 16 25.64 5.29 -10.03
N THR A 17 25.13 4.22 -10.65
CA THR A 17 25.95 3.36 -11.52
C THR A 17 26.39 4.08 -12.79
N THR A 18 25.52 4.90 -13.40
CA THR A 18 25.89 5.72 -14.57
C THR A 18 26.90 6.80 -14.20
N LEU A 19 26.69 7.50 -13.08
CA LEU A 19 27.60 8.56 -12.62
C LEU A 19 28.98 8.02 -12.21
N SER A 20 29.06 6.79 -11.69
CA SER A 20 30.34 6.18 -11.29
C SER A 20 31.25 5.85 -12.49
N GLY A 21 30.71 5.86 -13.71
CA GLY A 21 31.46 5.67 -14.95
C GLY A 21 31.90 6.97 -15.64
N GLU A 22 31.49 8.13 -15.13
CA GLU A 22 31.83 9.44 -15.70
C GLU A 22 32.82 10.20 -14.80
N ASP A 23 33.83 10.84 -15.40
CA ASP A 23 34.84 11.63 -14.66
C ASP A 23 34.25 12.94 -14.11
N THR A 24 33.08 13.38 -14.59
CA THR A 24 32.41 14.61 -14.15
C THR A 24 30.94 14.36 -13.86
N VAL A 25 30.48 14.84 -12.70
CA VAL A 25 29.08 14.69 -12.29
C VAL A 25 28.22 15.73 -13.01
N ASN A 26 27.31 15.27 -13.87
CA ASN A 26 26.30 16.13 -14.49
C ASN A 26 25.08 16.28 -13.57
N ALA A 27 24.93 17.46 -12.95
CA ALA A 27 23.83 17.77 -12.03
C ALA A 27 22.43 17.66 -12.68
N ALA A 28 22.31 17.94 -13.99
CA ALA A 28 21.03 17.82 -14.69
C ALA A 28 20.59 16.36 -14.83
N MET A 29 21.54 15.45 -15.09
CA MET A 29 21.25 14.01 -15.16
C MET A 29 20.86 13.43 -13.80
N LEU A 30 21.57 13.83 -12.73
CA LEU A 30 21.22 13.44 -11.37
C LEU A 30 19.79 13.89 -11.01
N ALA A 31 19.44 15.15 -11.31
CA ALA A 31 18.11 15.68 -11.04
C ALA A 31 17.01 14.92 -11.82
N GLY A 32 17.27 14.56 -13.08
CA GLY A 32 16.35 13.76 -13.88
C GLY A 32 16.08 12.38 -13.29
N GLY A 33 17.14 11.68 -12.87
CA GLY A 33 17.01 10.36 -12.27
C GLY A 33 16.33 10.35 -10.90
N ILE A 34 16.56 11.38 -10.07
CA ILE A 34 15.81 11.56 -8.81
C ILE A 34 14.33 11.81 -9.10
N SER A 35 14.02 12.64 -10.10
CA SER A 35 12.64 12.93 -10.49
C SER A 35 11.90 11.65 -10.92
N GLU A 36 12.54 10.81 -11.73
CA GLU A 36 11.96 9.52 -12.14
C GLU A 36 11.72 8.60 -10.94
N ALA A 37 12.70 8.49 -10.04
CA ALA A 37 12.56 7.74 -8.80
C ALA A 37 11.34 8.22 -7.99
N LEU A 38 11.17 9.53 -7.81
CA LEU A 38 10.04 10.09 -7.04
C LEU A 38 8.66 9.78 -7.67
N ILE A 39 8.55 9.81 -9.00
CA ILE A 39 7.31 9.48 -9.72
C ILE A 39 6.87 8.04 -9.42
N THR A 40 7.80 7.08 -9.32
CA THR A 40 7.45 5.69 -8.97
C THR A 40 6.86 5.56 -7.55
N THR A 41 7.29 6.39 -6.60
CA THR A 41 6.68 6.46 -5.25
C THR A 41 5.30 7.05 -5.29
N GLU A 42 5.11 8.13 -6.06
CA GLU A 42 3.80 8.76 -6.24
C GLU A 42 2.77 7.75 -6.74
N TYR A 43 3.08 6.99 -7.80
CA TYR A 43 2.21 5.92 -8.29
C TYR A 43 1.96 4.83 -7.23
N GLY A 44 3.00 4.46 -6.48
CA GLY A 44 2.89 3.51 -5.37
C GLY A 44 1.96 3.97 -4.25
N LEU A 45 1.79 5.28 -4.06
CA LEU A 45 0.85 5.88 -3.11
C LEU A 45 -0.56 6.02 -3.72
N ILE A 46 -0.67 6.43 -4.99
CA ILE A 46 -1.93 6.53 -5.73
C ILE A 46 -2.69 5.21 -5.70
N ILE A 47 -1.99 4.07 -5.82
CA ILE A 47 -2.63 2.75 -5.76
C ILE A 47 -2.90 2.32 -4.31
N ALA A 48 -2.01 2.66 -3.37
CA ALA A 48 -2.11 2.22 -1.98
C ALA A 48 -3.28 2.86 -1.22
N VAL A 49 -3.51 4.16 -1.41
CA VAL A 49 -4.54 4.90 -0.66
C VAL A 49 -5.95 4.37 -0.95
N PRO A 50 -6.40 4.22 -2.21
CA PRO A 50 -7.70 3.64 -2.52
C PRO A 50 -7.84 2.20 -2.03
N CYS A 51 -6.77 1.40 -2.16
CA CYS A 51 -6.78 0.01 -1.72
C CYS A 51 -6.99 -0.12 -0.20
N LEU A 52 -6.32 0.73 0.60
CA LEU A 52 -6.50 0.77 2.06
C LEU A 52 -7.91 1.22 2.45
N LEU A 53 -8.48 2.20 1.75
CA LEU A 53 -9.85 2.65 1.97
C LEU A 53 -10.87 1.53 1.68
N LEU A 54 -10.72 0.85 0.53
CA LEU A 54 -11.58 -0.28 0.16
C LEU A 54 -11.46 -1.43 1.15
N HIS A 55 -10.24 -1.77 1.57
CA HIS A 55 -10.00 -2.79 2.58
C HIS A 55 -10.69 -2.45 3.91
N ALA A 56 -10.59 -1.20 4.37
CA ALA A 56 -11.26 -0.76 5.59
C ALA A 56 -12.78 -0.88 5.50
N LEU A 57 -13.37 -0.50 4.35
CA LEU A 57 -14.82 -0.61 4.12
C LEU A 57 -15.29 -2.07 4.08
N LEU A 58 -14.57 -2.94 3.38
CA LEU A 58 -14.87 -4.37 3.29
C LEU A 58 -14.73 -5.05 4.64
N ASN A 59 -13.66 -4.76 5.39
CA ASN A 59 -13.45 -5.29 6.71
C ASN A 59 -14.56 -4.86 7.69
N ARG A 60 -15.01 -3.60 7.60
CA ARG A 60 -16.16 -3.12 8.39
C ARG A 60 -17.44 -3.89 8.05
N LYS A 61 -17.70 -4.13 6.77
CA LYS A 61 -18.86 -4.93 6.32
C LYS A 61 -18.78 -6.37 6.82
N ALA A 62 -17.62 -7.01 6.69
CA ALA A 62 -17.40 -8.39 7.17
C ALA A 62 -17.66 -8.51 8.68
N LYS A 63 -17.14 -7.59 9.49
CA LYS A 63 -17.41 -7.54 10.93
C LYS A 63 -18.89 -7.35 11.26
N GLY A 64 -19.60 -6.53 10.48
CA GLY A 64 -21.04 -6.36 10.62
C GLY A 64 -21.82 -7.66 10.40
N VAL A 65 -21.46 -8.42 9.37
CA VAL A 65 -22.07 -9.74 9.09
C VAL A 65 -21.78 -10.72 10.23
N ILE A 66 -20.54 -10.79 10.70
CA ILE A 66 -20.15 -11.67 11.81
C ILE A 66 -20.94 -11.33 13.08
N SER A 67 -21.05 -10.03 13.42
CA SER A 67 -21.81 -9.60 14.60
C SER A 67 -23.31 -9.93 14.48
N GLY A 68 -23.90 -9.83 13.28
CA GLY A 68 -25.28 -10.25 13.05
C GLY A 68 -25.48 -11.76 13.22
N MET A 69 -24.51 -12.57 12.79
CA MET A 69 -24.52 -14.02 13.00
C MET A 69 -24.42 -14.36 14.49
N GLU A 70 -23.54 -13.70 15.24
CA GLU A 70 -23.40 -13.89 16.69
C GLU A 70 -24.70 -13.55 17.44
N GLN A 71 -25.34 -12.43 17.10
CA GLN A 71 -26.63 -12.05 17.71
C GLN A 71 -27.73 -13.08 17.42
N THR A 72 -27.78 -13.61 16.20
CA THR A 72 -28.74 -14.64 15.82
C THR A 72 -28.49 -15.94 16.58
N ALA A 73 -27.23 -16.34 16.75
CA ALA A 73 -26.86 -17.53 17.51
C ALA A 73 -27.21 -17.40 19.00
N VAL A 74 -26.91 -16.26 19.61
CA VAL A 74 -27.26 -15.97 21.01
C VAL A 74 -28.79 -15.94 21.19
N GLY A 75 -29.51 -15.31 20.26
CA GLY A 75 -30.97 -15.31 20.26
C GLY A 75 -31.56 -16.71 20.16
N PHE A 76 -30.99 -17.57 19.32
CA PHE A 76 -31.39 -18.97 19.21
C PHE A 76 -31.15 -19.75 20.51
N ILE A 77 -29.96 -19.62 21.12
CA ILE A 77 -29.62 -20.31 22.37
C ILE A 77 -30.53 -19.86 23.51
N ASN A 78 -30.77 -18.54 23.66
CA ASN A 78 -31.65 -18.00 24.69
C ASN A 78 -33.13 -18.39 24.48
N GLY A 79 -33.53 -18.65 23.23
CA GLY A 79 -34.87 -19.12 22.88
C GLY A 79 -35.09 -20.61 23.12
N LEU A 80 -34.02 -21.39 23.40
CA LEU A 80 -34.18 -22.78 23.80
C LEU A 80 -34.75 -22.82 25.22
N PRO A 81 -35.82 -23.60 25.46
CA PRO A 81 -36.37 -23.71 26.80
C PRO A 81 -35.29 -24.29 27.71
N ASN A 82 -34.91 -23.51 28.74
CA ASN A 82 -34.08 -23.98 29.84
C ASN A 82 -34.65 -25.33 30.32
N ARG A 83 -33.86 -26.39 30.15
CA ARG A 83 -34.02 -27.61 30.94
C ARG A 83 -33.37 -27.37 32.30
#